data_AF-A0A9D5GIA2-F1
#
_entry.id   AF-A0A9D5GIA2-F1
#
_cell.length_a   1.000
_cell.length_b   1.000
_cell.length_c   1.000
_cell.angle_alpha   90.00
_cell.angle_beta   90.00
_cell.angle_gamma   90.00
#
_symmetry.space_group_name_H-M   'P 1'
#
loop_
_entity.id
_entity.type
_entity.pdbx_description
1 polymer ?
#
loop_
_entity_poly.entity_id
_entity_poly.type
_entity_poly.pdbx_seq_one_letter_code
_entity_poly.pdbx_strand_id
1 'polypeptide(L)'
;MDDRMPRYISLHGLGCLPKPAFVALCKKTFADTGARVLRVSAGQIAGKMLIEFEAESQDAARGWLAGAKLAPLWLMRVDYESRDGTVEDL
;
A
#
# COMPACT_ATOMS: atom_id res chain seq x y z
N MET A 1 3.58 -24.16 7.73
CA MET A 1 3.02 -22.88 8.21
C MET A 1 3.67 -21.85 7.31
N ASP A 2 2.93 -21.31 6.33
CA ASP A 2 3.49 -20.32 5.42
C ASP A 2 3.70 -19.04 6.23
N ASP A 3 4.95 -18.65 6.38
CA ASP A 3 5.41 -17.51 7.20
C ASP A 3 5.25 -16.18 6.44
N ARG A 4 4.52 -16.19 5.32
CA ARG A 4 4.31 -15.02 4.48
C ARG A 4 3.08 -14.25 4.94
N MET A 5 3.34 -13.06 5.48
CA MET A 5 2.31 -12.08 5.76
C MET A 5 1.55 -11.74 4.47
N PRO A 6 0.20 -11.75 4.47
CA PRO A 6 -0.59 -11.42 3.29
C PRO A 6 -0.23 -10.04 2.72
N ARG A 7 -0.14 -9.96 1.40
CA ARG A 7 0.11 -8.71 0.69
C ARG A 7 -1.20 -8.00 0.36
N TYR A 8 -1.15 -6.67 0.44
CA TYR A 8 -2.26 -5.79 0.15
C TYR A 8 -1.83 -4.66 -0.79
N ILE A 9 -2.77 -4.24 -1.63
CA ILE A 9 -2.66 -3.02 -2.43
C ILE A 9 -3.81 -2.10 -2.04
N SER A 10 -3.49 -0.82 -1.85
CA SER A 10 -4.49 0.21 -1.57
C SER A 10 -4.35 1.38 -2.54
N LEU A 11 -5.48 1.87 -3.05
CA LEU A 11 -5.56 3.07 -3.88
C LEU A 11 -6.00 4.26 -3.04
N HIS A 12 -5.31 5.38 -3.18
CA HIS A 12 -5.57 6.64 -2.48
C HIS A 12 -5.75 7.78 -3.48
N GLY A 13 -6.57 8.76 -3.10
CA GLY A 13 -6.55 10.06 -3.75
C GLY A 13 -5.25 10.78 -3.45
N LEU A 14 -4.61 11.33 -4.48
CA LEU A 14 -3.47 12.23 -4.36
C LEU A 14 -3.94 13.60 -4.84
N GLY A 15 -4.05 14.56 -3.92
CA GLY A 15 -4.32 15.95 -4.29
C GLY A 15 -3.14 16.57 -5.05
N CYS A 16 -3.11 17.91 -5.11
CA CYS A 16 -1.97 18.67 -5.66
C CYS A 16 -0.74 18.63 -4.73
N LEU A 17 -0.29 17.42 -4.36
CA LEU A 17 0.80 17.21 -3.41
C LEU A 17 2.14 17.46 -4.11
N PRO A 18 2.89 18.51 -3.74
CA PRO A 18 4.17 18.79 -4.36
C PRO A 18 5.19 17.70 -4.00
N LYS A 19 6.17 17.48 -4.88
CA LYS A 19 7.17 16.40 -4.75
C LYS A 19 7.84 16.33 -3.36
N PRO A 20 8.26 17.45 -2.70
CA PRO A 20 8.83 17.38 -1.35
C PRO A 20 7.86 16.84 -0.29
N ALA A 21 6.58 17.21 -0.37
CA ALA A 21 5.56 16.70 0.54
C ALA A 21 5.27 15.22 0.28
N PHE A 22 5.30 14.77 -0.98
CA PHE A 22 5.22 13.36 -1.33
C PHE A 22 6.41 12.54 -0.78
N VAL A 23 7.63 13.08 -0.85
CA VAL A 23 8.82 12.44 -0.25
C VAL A 23 8.68 12.31 1.27
N ALA A 24 8.20 13.35 1.95
CA ALA A 24 7.96 13.30 3.40
C ALA A 24 6.88 12.27 3.77
N LEU A 25 5.80 12.20 2.99
CA LEU A 25 4.76 11.17 3.14
C LEU A 25 5.36 9.77 3.00
N CYS A 26 6.13 9.52 1.94
CA CYS A 26 6.78 8.22 1.74
C CYS A 26 7.68 7.85 2.93
N LYS A 27 8.55 8.76 3.38
CA LYS A 27 9.42 8.51 4.54
C LYS A 27 8.62 8.13 5.79
N LYS A 28 7.52 8.84 6.06
CA LYS A 28 6.64 8.53 7.19
C LYS A 28 5.99 7.16 7.04
N THR A 29 5.45 6.87 5.85
CA THR A 29 4.76 5.60 5.55
C THR A 29 5.70 4.40 5.66
N PHE A 30 6.94 4.50 5.19
CA PHE A 30 7.94 3.42 5.30
C PHE A 30 8.54 3.26 6.70
N ALA A 31 8.49 4.29 7.56
CA ALA A 31 9.00 4.22 8.93
C ALA A 31 7.96 3.67 9.94
N ASP A 32 6.70 3.56 9.54
CA ASP A 32 5.63 3.02 10.37
C ASP A 32 5.77 1.50 10.51
N THR A 33 5.61 0.96 11.72
CA THR A 33 5.83 -0.46 12.02
C THR A 33 4.54 -1.28 12.04
N GLY A 34 3.37 -0.66 11.84
CA GLY A 34 2.08 -1.36 11.82
C GLY A 34 1.82 -2.18 10.54
N ALA A 35 2.62 -1.96 9.50
CA ALA A 35 2.63 -2.76 8.27
C ALA A 35 4.01 -2.69 7.61
N ARG A 36 4.37 -3.70 6.82
CA ARG A 36 5.61 -3.68 6.03
C ARG A 36 5.33 -3.10 4.65
N VAL A 37 5.65 -1.83 4.44
CA VAL A 37 5.45 -1.18 3.14
C VAL A 37 6.50 -1.66 2.14
N LEU A 38 6.04 -2.12 0.97
CA LEU A 38 6.89 -2.64 -0.10
C LEU A 38 7.15 -1.58 -1.18
N ARG A 39 6.10 -0.86 -1.57
CA ARG A 39 6.17 0.10 -2.67
C ARG A 39 5.10 1.17 -2.54
N VAL A 40 5.47 2.39 -2.90
CA VAL A 40 4.54 3.51 -3.12
C VAL A 40 4.71 3.98 -4.55
N SER A 41 3.61 4.16 -5.27
CA SER A 41 3.62 4.65 -6.66
C SER A 41 2.55 5.72 -6.82
N ALA A 42 2.89 6.85 -7.44
CA ALA A 42 1.99 8.00 -7.56
C ALA A 42 1.97 8.53 -8.99
N GLY A 43 0.76 8.81 -9.48
CA GLY A 43 0.51 9.48 -10.75
C GLY A 43 -0.10 10.85 -10.51
N GLN A 44 0.66 11.92 -10.79
CA GLN A 44 0.20 13.31 -10.59
C GLN A 44 -0.91 13.70 -11.57
N ILE A 45 -0.90 13.17 -12.80
CA ILE A 45 -1.95 13.42 -13.80
C ILE A 45 -3.29 12.85 -13.34
N ALA A 46 -3.29 11.61 -12.84
CA ALA A 46 -4.49 10.93 -12.35
C ALA A 46 -4.90 11.40 -10.95
N GLY A 47 -4.01 12.08 -10.22
CA GLY A 47 -4.20 12.39 -8.81
C GLY A 47 -4.41 11.13 -7.98
N LYS A 48 -3.60 10.08 -8.21
CA LYS A 48 -3.71 8.78 -7.53
C LYS A 48 -2.38 8.32 -6.96
N MET A 49 -2.48 7.55 -5.88
CA MET A 49 -1.36 6.86 -5.26
C MET A 49 -1.73 5.42 -4.91
N LEU A 50 -0.84 4.48 -5.21
CA LEU A 50 -0.92 3.10 -4.78
C LEU A 50 0.10 2.86 -3.68
N ILE A 51 -0.30 2.12 -2.65
CA ILE A 51 0.60 1.58 -1.62
C ILE A 51 0.44 0.07 -1.61
N GLU A 52 1.56 -0.62 -1.77
CA GLU A 52 1.70 -2.06 -1.67
C GLU A 52 2.44 -2.38 -0.37
N PHE A 53 1.86 -3.25 0.45
CA PHE A 53 2.33 -3.51 1.82
C PHE A 53 1.89 -4.90 2.29
N GLU A 54 2.52 -5.40 3.36
CA GLU A 54 2.13 -6.63 4.05
C GLU A 54 1.58 -6.33 5.45
N ALA A 55 0.56 -7.09 5.85
CA ALA A 55 -0.08 -7.00 7.16
C ALA A 55 -0.61 -8.37 7.58
N GLU A 56 -0.77 -8.60 8.89
CA GLU A 56 -1.16 -9.92 9.44
C GLU A 56 -2.55 -10.37 8.98
N SER A 57 -3.46 -9.43 8.75
CA SER A 57 -4.84 -9.69 8.37
C SER A 57 -5.47 -8.49 7.68
N GLN A 58 -6.66 -8.67 7.11
CA GLN A 58 -7.40 -7.57 6.49
C GLN A 58 -7.81 -6.51 7.51
N ASP A 59 -8.11 -6.90 8.74
CA ASP A 59 -8.44 -5.96 9.81
C ASP A 59 -7.20 -5.20 10.28
N ALA A 60 -6.04 -5.86 10.39
CA ALA A 60 -4.76 -5.19 10.68
C ALA A 60 -4.40 -4.18 9.58
N ALA A 61 -4.58 -4.55 8.30
CA ALA A 61 -4.37 -3.66 7.17
C ALA A 61 -5.28 -2.42 7.23
N ARG A 62 -6.57 -2.60 7.52
CA ARG A 62 -7.53 -1.49 7.68
C ARG A 62 -7.17 -0.60 8.89
N GLY A 63 -6.81 -1.22 10.00
CA GLY A 63 -6.41 -0.53 11.22
C GLY A 63 -5.16 0.34 11.02
N TRP A 64 -4.14 -0.21 10.36
CA TRP A 64 -2.92 0.52 10.02
C TRP A 64 -3.20 1.73 9.11
N LEU A 65 -3.96 1.53 8.02
CA LEU A 65 -4.34 2.61 7.12
C LEU A 65 -5.10 3.74 7.84
N ALA A 66 -6.05 3.37 8.71
CA ALA A 66 -6.79 4.33 9.53
C ALA A 66 -5.87 5.10 10.50
N GLY A 67 -4.99 4.40 11.22
CA GLY A 67 -4.01 5.00 12.14
C GLY A 67 -3.02 5.94 11.44
N ALA A 68 -2.59 5.57 10.23
CA ALA A 68 -1.73 6.37 9.38
C ALA A 68 -2.46 7.57 8.73
N LYS A 69 -3.78 7.69 8.90
CA LYS A 69 -4.67 8.67 8.23
C LYS A 69 -4.62 8.57 6.71
N LEU A 70 -4.42 7.36 6.20
CA LEU A 70 -4.46 7.01 4.79
C LEU A 70 -5.85 6.45 4.48
N ALA A 71 -6.72 7.24 3.88
CA ALA A 71 -8.08 6.83 3.54
C ALA A 71 -8.12 6.23 2.11
N PRO A 72 -8.09 4.89 1.96
CA PRO A 72 -8.11 4.29 0.64
C PRO A 72 -9.50 4.43 -0.01
N LEU A 73 -9.51 4.61 -1.33
CA LEU A 73 -10.69 4.41 -2.18
C LEU A 73 -11.05 2.92 -2.26
N TRP A 74 -10.03 2.05 -2.29
CA TRP A 74 -10.19 0.61 -2.14
C TRP A 74 -8.95 -0.03 -1.55
N LEU A 75 -9.14 -1.20 -0.95
CA LEU A 75 -8.10 -2.07 -0.40
C LEU A 75 -8.36 -3.48 -0.92
N MET A 76 -7.33 -4.11 -1.49
CA MET A 76 -7.37 -5.44 -2.06
C MET A 76 -6.28 -6.29 -1.45
N ARG A 77 -6.61 -7.51 -0.99
CA ARG A 77 -5.62 -8.55 -0.70
C ARG A 77 -5.15 -9.14 -2.02
N VAL A 78 -3.84 -9.34 -2.16
CA VAL A 78 -3.26 -9.97 -3.33
C VAL A 78 -3.17 -11.47 -3.06
N ASP A 79 -4.09 -12.23 -3.64
CA ASP A 79 -4.08 -13.70 -3.54
C ASP A 79 -3.31 -14.34 -4.70
N TYR A 80 -3.25 -13.65 -5.85
CA TYR A 80 -2.54 -14.07 -7.05
C TYR A 80 -1.81 -12.89 -7.67
N GLU A 81 -0.58 -13.10 -8.16
CA GLU A 81 0.12 -12.12 -9.00
C GLU A 81 0.68 -12.75 -10.27
N SER A 82 0.96 -11.94 -11.29
CA SER A 82 1.69 -12.38 -12.47
C SER A 82 2.72 -11.33 -12.87
N ARG A 83 3.95 -11.78 -13.14
CA ARG A 83 5.05 -10.89 -13.55
C ARG A 83 5.41 -11.01 -15.03
N ASP A 84 5.15 -12.16 -15.64
CA ASP A 84 5.52 -12.46 -17.03
C ASP A 84 4.44 -13.25 -17.80
N GLY A 85 3.20 -13.27 -17.28
CA GLY A 85 2.12 -14.10 -17.78
C GLY A 85 1.95 -15.42 -17.04
N THR A 86 2.92 -15.80 -16.19
CA THR A 86 2.80 -16.91 -15.24
C THR A 86 2.14 -16.40 -13.95
N VAL A 87 1.18 -17.13 -13.39
CA VAL A 87 0.51 -16.79 -12.13
C VAL A 87 1.28 -17.42 -10.96
N GLU A 88 1.56 -16.62 -9.94
CA GLU A 88 2.17 -17.02 -8.67
C GLU A 88 1.11 -16.93 -7.55
N ASP A 89 1.08 -17.94 -6.67
CA ASP A 89 0.34 -17.93 -5.41
C ASP A 89 1.19 -17.24 -4.33
N LEU A 90 0.62 -16.29 -3.59
CA LEU A 90 1.35 -15.44 -2.64
C LEU A 90 1.13 -15.75 -1.16
#